data_AF-A0A1W9QXF6-F1
#
_entry.id   AF-A0A1W9QXF6-F1
#
_cell.length_a   1.000
_cell.length_b   1.000
_cell.length_c   1.000
_cell.angle_alpha   90.00
_cell.angle_beta   90.00
_cell.angle_gamma   90.00
#
_symmetry.space_group_name_H-M   'P 1'
#
loop_
_entity.id
_entity.type
_entity.pdbx_description
1 polymer ?
#
loop_
_entity_poly.entity_id
_entity_poly.type
_entity_poly.pdbx_seq_one_letter_code
_entity_poly.pdbx_strand_id
1 'polypeptide(L)' 'MLKKDGLWLTLAGNADDGRLDEGPPKRTALDIASAVEPWFEILSLKQGRFDSNDEIPSKIWIVLMKKRV' A
#
# COMPACT_ATOMS: atom_id res chain seq x y z
N MET A 1 -3.21 14.63 -12.78
CA MET A 1 -1.91 14.26 -12.18
C MET A 1 -1.68 15.10 -10.93
N LEU A 2 -0.97 14.56 -9.93
CA LEU A 2 -0.53 15.37 -8.79
C LEU A 2 0.51 16.39 -9.24
N LYS A 3 0.52 17.56 -8.59
CA LYS A 3 1.61 18.54 -8.72
C LYS A 3 2.85 18.05 -7.95
N LYS A 4 4.01 18.63 -8.25
CA LYS A 4 5.22 18.48 -7.43
C LYS A 4 4.89 18.65 -5.94
N ASP A 5 5.46 17.78 -5.12
CA ASP A 5 5.26 17.69 -3.67
C ASP A 5 3.82 17.33 -3.24
N GLY A 6 2.94 16.96 -4.17
CA GLY A 6 1.61 16.44 -3.87
C GLY A 6 1.66 15.10 -3.14
N LEU A 7 0.81 14.93 -2.13
CA LEU A 7 0.70 13.69 -1.36
C LEU A 7 -0.28 12.71 -2.00
N TRP A 8 0.07 11.44 -1.95
CA TRP A 8 -0.78 10.33 -2.33
C TRP A 8 -0.79 9.28 -1.22
N LEU A 9 -1.99 8.87 -0.80
CA LEU A 9 -2.20 7.77 0.13
C LEU A 9 -2.79 6.58 -0.63
N THR A 10 -2.12 5.43 -0.56
CA THR A 10 -2.60 4.16 -1.12
C THR A 10 -2.90 3.18 -0.01
N LEU A 11 -4.05 2.51 -0.12
CA LEU A 11 -4.39 1.31 0.64
C LEU A 11 -4.38 0.13 -0.34
N ALA A 12 -3.54 -0.88 -0.10
CA ALA A 12 -3.37 -2.01 -1.02
C ALA A 12 -3.38 -3.36 -0.30
N GLY A 13 -3.74 -4.42 -1.01
CA GLY A 13 -3.69 -5.79 -0.47
C GLY A 13 -2.28 -6.19 -0.07
N ASN A 14 -2.13 -6.78 1.12
CA ASN A 14 -0.83 -7.18 1.67
C ASN A 14 -0.53 -8.66 1.38
N ALA A 15 0.59 -8.94 0.69
CA ALA A 15 1.01 -10.32 0.43
C ALA A 15 1.39 -11.10 1.72
N ASP A 16 1.77 -10.39 2.78
CA ASP A 16 2.07 -10.96 4.11
C ASP A 16 0.80 -11.29 4.93
N ASP A 17 -0.39 -11.07 4.37
CA ASP A 17 -1.66 -11.46 4.99
C ASP A 17 -1.79 -12.99 5.10
N GLY A 18 -1.16 -13.73 4.19
CA GLY A 18 -1.12 -15.21 4.20
C GLY A 18 -2.46 -15.88 3.92
N ARG A 19 -3.55 -15.12 3.74
CA ARG A 19 -4.87 -15.60 3.34
C ARG A 19 -4.92 -15.91 1.85
N LEU A 20 -5.91 -16.72 1.46
CA LEU A 20 -6.12 -17.29 0.13
C LEU A 20 -5.94 -16.30 -1.05
N ASP A 21 -5.71 -16.85 -2.24
CA ASP A 21 -5.48 -16.11 -3.49
C ASP A 21 -6.75 -15.50 -4.12
N GLU A 22 -7.92 -15.74 -3.51
CA GLU A 22 -9.16 -15.11 -3.92
C GLU A 22 -9.25 -13.67 -3.38
N GLY A 23 -9.60 -12.74 -4.27
CA GLY A 23 -9.71 -11.32 -3.94
C GLY A 23 -8.80 -10.42 -4.79
N PRO A 24 -8.67 -9.14 -4.43
CA PRO A 24 -7.85 -8.20 -5.18
C PRO A 24 -6.36 -8.58 -5.12
N PRO A 25 -5.57 -8.22 -6.15
CA PRO A 25 -4.14 -8.50 -6.18
C PRO A 25 -3.42 -8.03 -4.91
N LYS A 26 -2.69 -8.94 -4.28
CA LYS A 26 -1.80 -8.66 -3.15
C LYS A 26 -0.42 -8.30 -3.68
N ARG A 27 0.28 -7.38 -2.99
CA ARG A 27 1.64 -6.96 -3.33
C ARG A 27 2.56 -7.15 -2.14
N THR A 28 3.83 -7.43 -2.41
CA THR A 28 4.88 -7.33 -1.38
C THR A 28 5.27 -5.87 -1.17
N ALA A 29 5.92 -5.55 -0.06
CA ALA A 29 6.50 -4.22 0.14
C ALA A 29 7.52 -3.88 -0.96
N LEU A 30 8.26 -4.88 -1.46
CA LEU A 30 9.24 -4.71 -2.54
C LEU A 30 8.57 -4.36 -3.87
N ASP A 31 7.46 -5.02 -4.23
CA ASP A 31 6.71 -4.71 -5.45
C ASP A 31 6.22 -3.26 -5.43
N ILE A 32 5.69 -2.82 -4.29
CA ILE A 32 5.22 -1.45 -4.09
C ILE A 32 6.40 -0.48 -4.25
N ALA A 33 7.48 -0.67 -3.48
CA ALA A 33 8.62 0.23 -3.49
C ALA A 33 9.24 0.36 -4.89
N SER A 34 9.45 -0.78 -5.56
CA SER A 34 10.03 -0.82 -6.91
C SER A 34 9.17 -0.09 -7.93
N ALA A 35 7.84 -0.13 -7.80
CA ALA A 35 6.93 0.53 -8.72
C ALA A 35 6.84 2.06 -8.47
N VAL A 36 6.87 2.50 -7.20
CA VAL A 36 6.55 3.88 -6.85
C VAL A 36 7.76 4.79 -6.66
N GLU A 37 8.87 4.29 -6.11
CA GLU A 37 10.07 5.11 -5.82
C GLU A 37 10.67 5.86 -7.02
N PRO A 38 10.60 5.35 -8.28
CA PRO A 38 11.05 6.12 -9.44
C PRO A 38 10.27 7.43 -9.66
N TRP A 39 9.02 7.51 -9.17
CA TRP A 39 8.10 8.61 -9.46
C TRP A 39 7.69 9.41 -8.22
N PHE A 40 7.77 8.79 -7.05
CA PHE A 40 7.36 9.29 -5.75
C PHE A 40 8.44 9.01 -4.71
N GLU A 41 8.47 9.78 -3.64
CA GLU A 41 9.22 9.48 -2.42
C GLU A 41 8.27 8.79 -1.44
N ILE A 42 8.58 7.57 -0.97
CA ILE A 42 7.79 6.94 0.09
C ILE A 42 8.11 7.64 1.41
N LEU A 43 7.10 8.25 2.01
CA LEU A 43 7.21 8.86 3.33
C LEU A 43 6.89 7.87 4.46
N SER A 44 6.02 6.90 4.18
CA SER A 44 5.66 5.84 5.13
C SER A 44 5.10 4.63 4.37
N LEU A 45 5.61 3.44 4.65
CA LEU A 45 5.05 2.16 4.22
C LEU A 45 4.86 1.29 5.46
N LYS A 46 3.62 0.98 5.80
CA LYS A 46 3.27 0.26 7.02
C LYS A 46 2.19 -0.77 6.75
N GLN A 47 2.17 -1.81 7.57
CA GLN A 47 1.03 -2.72 7.61
C GLN A 47 -0.10 -2.10 8.44
N GLY A 48 -1.33 -2.34 8.01
CA GLY A 48 -2.54 -1.97 8.74
C GLY A 48 -3.62 -3.04 8.60
N ARG A 49 -4.80 -2.72 9.12
CA ARG A 49 -6.02 -3.53 8.99
C ARG A 49 -7.19 -2.58 8.73
N PHE A 50 -8.18 -3.03 7.97
CA PHE A 50 -9.45 -2.32 7.92
C PHE A 50 -10.23 -2.57 9.21
N ASP A 51 -11.06 -1.60 9.57
CA ASP A 51 -12.10 -1.80 10.56
C ASP A 51 -13.20 -2.66 9.90
N SER A 52 -13.20 -3.95 10.20
CA SER A 52 -14.16 -4.91 9.67
C SER A 52 -14.75 -5.75 10.80
N ASN A 53 -15.92 -6.33 10.55
CA ASN A 53 -16.55 -7.28 11.47
C ASN A 53 -15.97 -8.69 11.35
N ASP A 54 -14.85 -8.88 10.63
CA ASP A 54 -14.21 -10.17 10.51
C ASP A 54 -13.48 -10.51 11.81
N GLU A 55 -13.61 -11.75 12.28
CA GLU A 55 -12.91 -12.24 13.47
C GLU A 55 -11.39 -12.03 13.37
N ILE A 56 -10.86 -12.18 12.15
CA ILE A 56 -9.50 -11.83 11.82
C ILE A 56 -9.57 -10.85 10.64
N PRO A 57 -9.32 -9.55 10.83
CA PRO A 57 -9.33 -8.59 9.71
C PRO A 57 -8.13 -8.77 8.78
N SER A 58 -8.31 -8.58 7.47
CA SER A 58 -7.24 -8.72 6.49
C SER A 58 -6.17 -7.65 6.66
N LYS A 59 -4.90 -8.03 6.48
CA LYS A 59 -3.79 -7.08 6.48
C LYS A 59 -3.76 -6.29 5.18
N ILE A 60 -3.45 -5.02 5.29
CA ILE A 60 -3.25 -4.11 4.16
C ILE A 60 -1.91 -3.40 4.25
N TRP A 61 -1.43 -2.90 3.12
CA TRP A 61 -0.42 -1.87 3.07
C TRP A 61 -1.06 -0.49 3.14
N ILE A 62 -0.54 0.36 4.00
CA ILE A 62 -0.83 1.79 4.07
C ILE A 62 0.44 2.51 3.62
N VAL A 63 0.37 3.17 2.48
CA VAL A 63 1.52 3.79 1.84
C VAL A 63 1.24 5.27 1.61
N LEU A 64 1.96 6.12 2.33
CA LEU A 64 1.97 7.57 2.10
C LEU A 64 3.21 7.92 1.28
N MET A 65 3.00 8.61 0.18
CA MET A 65 4.08 8.99 -0.74
C MET A 65 3.89 10.41 -1.26
N LYS A 66 5.00 11.04 -1.65
CA LYS A 66 5.04 12.42 -2.14
C LYS A 66 5.58 12.47 -3.56
N LYS A 67 4.89 13.18 -4.46
CA LYS A 67 5.29 13.27 -5.86
C LYS A 67 6.61 14.03 -6.01
N ARG A 68 7.60 13.41 -6.66
CA ARG A 68 8.93 14.01 -6.87
C ARG A 68 8.94 15.15 -7.90
N VAL A 69 8.14 15.00 -8.98
CA VAL A 69 8.10 15.89 -10.15
C VAL A 69 6.69 16.29 -10.56
#